data_AF-A0A5B7C721-F1
#
_entry.id   AF-A0A5B7C721-F1
#
_cell.length_a   1.000
_cell.length_b   1.000
_cell.length_c   1.000
_cell.angle_alpha   90.00
_cell.angle_beta   90.00
_cell.angle_gamma   90.00
#
_symmetry.space_group_name_H-M   'P 1'
#
loop_
_entity.id
_entity.type
_entity.pdbx_description
1 polymer ?
#
loop_
_entity_poly.entity_id
_entity_poly.type
_entity_poly.pdbx_seq_one_letter_code
_entity_poly.pdbx_strand_id
1 'polypeptide(L)'
;ERDIVSWTSMVVAYARTSRLEDACWVFNQMPAKNTVSWTALIAGFAQNGRGGEALDLFKQMQEECVPLSNFTYVSVLSACADLALIERGKQLHGHIIRSSST
;
A
#
# COMPACT_ATOMS: atom_id res chain seq x y z
N GLU A 1 -9.47 -17.44 -21.66
CA GLU A 1 -9.91 -17.02 -20.30
C GLU A 1 -8.65 -16.86 -19.43
N ARG A 2 -8.59 -15.87 -18.53
CA ARG A 2 -7.45 -15.70 -17.61
C ARG A 2 -7.78 -16.36 -16.29
N ASP A 3 -6.89 -17.20 -15.78
CA ASP A 3 -7.04 -17.77 -14.44
C ASP A 3 -6.57 -16.80 -13.34
N ILE A 4 -6.84 -17.15 -12.08
CA ILE A 4 -6.51 -16.32 -10.92
C ILE A 4 -5.00 -16.05 -10.81
N VAL A 5 -4.17 -17.00 -11.24
CA VAL A 5 -2.70 -16.88 -11.18
C VAL A 5 -2.23 -15.84 -12.18
N SER A 6 -2.76 -15.85 -13.40
CA SER A 6 -2.48 -14.88 -14.45
C SER A 6 -2.84 -13.46 -14.01
N TRP A 7 -4.05 -13.29 -13.45
CA TRP A 7 -4.50 -12.01 -12.90
C TRP A 7 -3.61 -11.51 -11.75
N THR A 8 -3.35 -12.38 -10.78
CA THR A 8 -2.50 -12.07 -9.62
C THR A 8 -1.09 -11.66 -10.08
N SER A 9 -0.53 -12.37 -11.07
CA SER A 9 0.81 -12.09 -11.59
C SER A 9 0.89 -10.71 -12.26
N MET A 10 -0.17 -10.29 -12.97
CA MET A 10 -0.25 -8.95 -13.55
C MET A 10 -0.27 -7.87 -12.46
N VAL A 11 -1.09 -8.04 -11.41
CA VAL A 11 -1.13 -7.10 -10.28
C VAL A 11 0.25 -6.98 -9.61
N VAL A 12 0.89 -8.12 -9.33
CA VAL A 12 2.24 -8.16 -8.75
C VAL A 12 3.25 -7.43 -9.63
N ALA A 13 3.23 -7.67 -10.95
CA ALA A 13 4.17 -7.06 -11.88
C ALA A 13 4.02 -5.53 -11.93
N TYR A 14 2.79 -5.03 -12.02
CA TYR A 14 2.54 -3.58 -12.05
C TYR A 14 2.85 -2.91 -10.70
N ALA A 15 2.45 -3.52 -9.57
CA ALA A 15 2.73 -2.99 -8.24
C ALA A 15 4.24 -2.87 -7.97
N ARG A 16 5.04 -3.87 -8.40
CA ARG A 16 6.50 -3.87 -8.24
C ARG A 16 7.24 -2.90 -9.15
N THR A 17 6.62 -2.46 -10.23
CA THR A 17 7.20 -1.50 -11.18
C THR A 17 6.68 -0.08 -10.96
N SER A 18 6.09 0.18 -9.78
CA SER A 18 5.53 1.48 -9.38
C SER A 18 4.41 1.99 -10.30
N ARG A 19 3.83 1.11 -11.11
CA ARG A 19 2.68 1.39 -11.98
C ARG A 19 1.39 1.10 -11.22
N LEU A 20 1.18 1.83 -10.12
CA LEU A 20 0.13 1.54 -9.15
C LEU A 20 -1.27 1.72 -9.73
N GLU A 21 -1.46 2.68 -10.63
CA GLU A 21 -2.73 2.91 -11.32
C GLU A 21 -3.09 1.71 -12.20
N ASP A 22 -2.12 1.16 -12.93
CA ASP A 22 -2.31 -0.06 -13.72
C ASP A 22 -2.56 -1.27 -12.82
N ALA A 23 -1.84 -1.37 -11.70
CA ALA A 23 -2.05 -2.44 -10.71
C ALA A 23 -3.48 -2.40 -10.16
N CYS A 24 -3.97 -1.22 -9.78
CA CYS A 24 -5.35 -1.00 -9.33
C CYS A 24 -6.36 -1.32 -10.42
N TRP A 25 -6.10 -0.89 -11.66
CA TRP A 25 -6.98 -1.18 -12.78
C TRP A 25 -7.14 -2.69 -12.98
N VAL A 26 -6.03 -3.42 -13.07
CA VAL A 26 -6.04 -4.89 -13.20
C VAL A 26 -6.75 -5.53 -12.02
N PHE A 27 -6.41 -5.12 -10.79
CA PHE A 27 -6.98 -5.64 -9.55
C PHE A 27 -8.51 -5.48 -9.51
N ASN A 28 -9.02 -4.34 -9.95
CA ASN A 28 -10.46 -4.06 -10.01
C ASN A 28 -11.17 -4.91 -11.07
N GLN A 29 -10.49 -5.29 -12.15
CA GLN A 29 -11.02 -6.20 -13.17
C GLN A 29 -10.98 -7.68 -12.76
N MET A 30 -10.30 -8.04 -11.66
CA MET A 30 -10.21 -9.44 -11.23
C MET A 30 -11.59 -9.97 -10.79
N PRO A 31 -12.09 -11.07 -11.39
CA PRO A 31 -13.36 -11.69 -10.97
C PRO A 31 -13.31 -12.22 -9.54
N ALA A 32 -12.14 -12.69 -9.11
CA ALA A 32 -11.87 -13.15 -7.76
C ALA A 32 -10.51 -12.62 -7.30
N LYS A 33 -10.50 -11.92 -6.16
CA LYS A 33 -9.30 -11.40 -5.50
C LYS A 33 -8.87 -12.40 -4.42
N ASN A 34 -7.56 -12.61 -4.26
CA ASN A 34 -7.02 -13.48 -3.23
C ASN A 34 -6.01 -12.74 -2.34
N THR A 35 -5.54 -13.41 -1.29
CA THR A 35 -4.54 -12.87 -0.36
C THR A 35 -3.31 -12.32 -1.08
N VAL A 36 -2.85 -12.97 -2.15
CA VAL A 36 -1.64 -12.56 -2.88
C VAL A 36 -1.86 -11.27 -3.64
N SER A 37 -2.98 -11.14 -4.38
CA SER A 37 -3.30 -9.91 -5.13
C SER A 37 -3.48 -8.70 -4.20
N TRP A 38 -4.15 -8.90 -3.05
CA TRP A 38 -4.30 -7.87 -2.03
C TRP A 38 -2.96 -7.45 -1.43
N THR A 39 -2.16 -8.43 -1.01
CA THR A 39 -0.85 -8.19 -0.38
C THR A 39 0.09 -7.48 -1.34
N ALA A 40 0.07 -7.85 -2.63
CA ALA A 40 0.87 -7.20 -3.65
C ALA A 40 0.52 -5.71 -3.82
N LEU A 41 -0.78 -5.39 -3.82
CA LEU A 41 -1.24 -4.01 -3.94
C LEU A 41 -0.85 -3.20 -2.71
N ILE A 42 -1.16 -3.69 -1.50
CA ILE A 42 -0.78 -3.04 -0.23
C ILE A 42 0.74 -2.78 -0.16
N ALA A 43 1.55 -3.78 -0.48
CA ALA A 43 3.00 -3.66 -0.51
C ALA A 43 3.48 -2.62 -1.53
N GLY A 44 2.88 -2.61 -2.73
CA GLY A 44 3.17 -1.62 -3.77
C GLY A 44 2.93 -0.19 -3.30
N PHE A 45 1.77 0.08 -2.69
CA PHE A 45 1.47 1.42 -2.16
C PHE A 45 2.41 1.81 -1.00
N ALA A 46 2.66 0.89 -0.06
CA ALA A 46 3.57 1.13 1.05
C ALA A 46 4.99 1.49 0.58
N GLN A 47 5.56 0.71 -0.35
CA GLN A 47 6.92 0.91 -0.85
C GLN A 47 7.10 2.17 -1.70
N ASN A 48 6.00 2.74 -2.22
CA ASN A 48 6.02 3.97 -3.03
C ASN A 48 5.62 5.22 -2.21
N GLY A 49 5.73 5.16 -0.88
CA GLY A 49 5.44 6.30 0.00
C GLY A 49 3.95 6.67 0.10
N ARG A 50 3.06 5.86 -0.46
CA ARG A 50 1.60 6.04 -0.40
C ARG A 50 1.02 5.27 0.79
N GLY A 51 1.61 5.48 1.96
CA GLY A 51 1.31 4.71 3.17
C GLY A 51 -0.15 4.81 3.62
N GLY A 52 -0.79 5.96 3.47
CA GLY A 52 -2.21 6.13 3.81
C GLY A 52 -3.11 5.20 2.99
N GLU A 53 -2.90 5.16 1.67
CA GLU A 53 -3.68 4.31 0.77
C GLU A 53 -3.39 2.81 0.98
N ALA A 54 -2.16 2.47 1.39
CA ALA A 54 -1.83 1.10 1.81
C ALA A 54 -2.65 0.66 3.05
N LEU A 55 -2.89 1.58 4.00
CA LEU A 55 -3.73 1.31 5.18
C LEU A 55 -5.22 1.20 4.81
N ASP A 56 -5.70 2.03 3.89
CA ASP A 56 -7.07 1.96 3.39
C ASP A 56 -7.33 0.60 2.68
N LEU A 57 -6.40 0.16 1.83
CA LEU A 57 -6.45 -1.16 1.19
C LEU A 57 -6.40 -2.30 2.20
N PHE A 58 -5.57 -2.19 3.24
CA PHE A 58 -5.53 -3.19 4.31
C PHE A 58 -6.87 -3.29 5.05
N LYS A 59 -7.48 -2.14 5.38
CA LYS A 59 -8.81 -2.10 5.99
C LYS A 59 -9.86 -2.75 5.09
N GLN A 60 -9.85 -2.42 3.79
CA GLN A 60 -10.76 -3.03 2.82
C GLN A 60 -10.57 -4.56 2.72
N MET A 61 -9.32 -5.05 2.72
CA MET A 61 -9.01 -6.48 2.74
C MET A 61 -9.62 -7.19 3.97
N GLN A 62 -9.61 -6.54 5.14
CA GLN A 62 -10.21 -7.05 6.37
C GLN A 62 -11.74 -7.06 6.29
N GLU A 63 -12.35 -6.01 5.74
CA GLU A 63 -13.80 -5.91 5.52
C GLU A 63 -14.31 -6.97 4.54
N GLU A 64 -13.51 -7.33 3.54
CA GLU A 64 -13.80 -8.44 2.61
C GLU A 64 -13.48 -9.83 3.22
N CYS A 65 -13.09 -9.90 4.50
CA CYS A 65 -12.75 -11.13 5.21
C CYS A 65 -11.67 -11.98 4.51
N VAL A 66 -10.77 -11.35 3.75
CA VAL A 66 -9.71 -12.06 3.05
C VAL A 66 -8.58 -12.40 4.04
N PRO A 67 -8.08 -13.65 4.08
CA PRO A 67 -7.01 -14.04 4.98
C PRO A 67 -5.76 -13.18 4.79
N LEU A 68 -5.28 -12.60 5.89
CA LEU A 68 -4.03 -11.84 5.92
C LEU A 68 -2.82 -12.77 5.85
N SER A 69 -1.72 -12.28 5.27
CA SER A 69 -0.42 -12.98 5.29
C SER A 69 0.60 -12.22 6.14
N ASN A 70 1.68 -12.89 6.55
CA ASN A 70 2.80 -12.23 7.26
C ASN A 70 3.37 -11.06 6.45
N PHE A 71 3.43 -11.18 5.12
CA PHE A 71 3.87 -10.10 4.23
C PHE A 71 2.94 -8.90 4.25
N THR A 72 1.63 -9.12 4.43
CA THR A 72 0.65 -8.05 4.58
C THR A 72 0.95 -7.21 5.81
N TYR A 73 1.16 -7.86 6.97
CA TYR A 73 1.50 -7.16 8.21
C TYR A 73 2.81 -6.39 8.12
N VAL A 74 3.86 -6.99 7.56
CA VAL A 74 5.16 -6.31 7.38
C VAL A 74 5.01 -5.05 6.51
N SER A 75 4.24 -5.14 5.43
CA SER A 75 4.01 -4.03 4.51
C SER A 75 3.24 -2.88 5.18
N VAL A 76 2.19 -3.22 5.95
CA VAL A 76 1.39 -2.26 6.74
C VAL A 76 2.22 -1.59 7.84
N LEU A 77 3.03 -2.35 8.57
CA LEU A 77 3.91 -1.80 9.61
C LEU A 77 4.94 -0.84 9.04
N SER A 78 5.51 -1.15 7.87
CA SER A 78 6.41 -0.23 7.15
C SER A 78 5.69 1.09 6.81
N ALA A 79 4.49 1.01 6.23
CA ALA A 79 3.70 2.19 5.90
C ALA A 79 3.40 3.05 7.15
N CYS A 80 3.06 2.43 8.28
CA CYS A 80 2.86 3.13 9.55
C CYS A 80 4.12 3.86 10.03
N ALA A 81 5.28 3.21 9.94
CA ALA A 81 6.56 3.81 10.35
C ALA A 81 6.91 5.04 9.48
N ASP A 82 6.72 4.92 8.16
CA ASP A 82 6.98 6.02 7.21
C ASP A 82 6.06 7.22 7.48
N LEU A 83 4.76 6.97 7.69
CA LEU A 83 3.81 8.02 8.05
C LEU A 83 4.18 8.71 9.37
N ALA A 84 4.61 7.95 10.38
CA ALA A 84 5.05 8.49 11.66
C ALA A 84 6.30 9.37 11.52
N LEU A 85 7.26 8.98 10.67
CA LEU A 85 8.44 9.78 10.37
C LEU A 85 8.09 11.07 9.60
N ILE A 86 7.17 11.01 8.64
CA ILE A 86 6.66 12.19 7.93
C ILE A 86 6.03 13.18 8.92
N GLU A 87 5.20 12.70 9.84
CA GLU A 87 4.54 13.56 10.82
C GLU A 87 5.56 14.23 11.76
N ARG A 88 6.57 13.48 12.22
CA ARG A 88 7.69 14.06 12.98
C ARG A 88 8.49 15.09 12.17
N GLY A 89 8.72 14.85 10.89
CA GLY A 89 9.40 15.78 10.00
C GLY A 89 8.65 17.12 9.89
N LYS A 90 7.32 17.09 9.78
CA LYS A 90 6.48 18.30 9.77
C LYS A 90 6.58 19.09 11.07
N GLN A 91 6.57 18.41 12.22
CA GLN A 91 6.72 19.05 13.53
C GLN A 91 8.07 19.77 13.64
N LEU A 92 9.16 19.11 13.25
CA LEU A 92 10.50 19.69 13.24
C LEU A 92 10.59 20.90 12.29
N HIS A 93 10.01 20.79 11.09
CA HIS A 93 9.95 21.89 10.14
C HIS A 93 9.24 23.12 10.72
N GLY A 94 8.09 22.91 11.40
CA GLY A 94 7.38 23.98 12.09
C GLY A 94 8.18 24.61 13.24
N HIS A 95 8.99 23.82 13.95
CA HIS A 95 9.89 24.32 14.98
C HIS A 95 10.99 25.22 14.39
N ILE A 96 11.62 24.79 13.29
CA ILE A 96 12.68 25.55 12.61
C ILE A 96 12.15 26.92 12.16
N ILE A 97 11.01 26.96 11.46
CA ILE A 97 10.39 28.21 10.97
C ILE A 97 10.12 29.19 12.13
N ARG A 98 9.65 28.68 13.27
CA ARG A 98 9.36 29.52 14.43
C ARG A 98 10.64 30.07 15.06
N SER A 99 11.68 29.25 15.17
CA SER A 99 12.97 29.67 15.73
C SER A 99 13.73 30.68 14.85
N SER A 100 13.49 30.70 13.54
CA SER A 100 14.08 31.67 12.61
C SER A 100 13.31 32.99 12.52
N SER A 101 12.13 33.08 13.13
CA SER A 101 11.28 34.28 13.14
C SER A 101 11.40 35.09 14.43
N THR A 102 12.27 34.65 15.36
CA THR A 102 12.66 35.34 16.59
C THR A 102 14.10 35.82 16.48
#